data_AF-A0A947HEP0-F1
#
_entry.id   AF-A0A947HEP0-F1
#
_cell.length_a   1.000
_cell.length_b   1.000
_cell.length_c   1.000
_cell.angle_alpha   90.00
_cell.angle_beta   90.00
_cell.angle_gamma   90.00
#
_symmetry.space_group_name_H-M   'P 1'
#
loop_
_entity.id
_entity.type
_entity.pdbx_description
1 polymer ?
#
loop_
_entity_poly.entity_id
_entity_poly.type
_entity_poly.pdbx_seq_one_letter_code
_entity_poly.pdbx_strand_id
1 'polypeptide(L)'
;MWYWILNIAIGLWVLNDARTRKVENAIGWALGTCLLMIIFLLYYLAKRNLKAGEIREGGTAWNLIKSFAVFWTLLMTTAGIAGMVSAGKVVTDAGSEAAQAGAAIGTALGLGMIGGLWFVVLVGALVLGLFLKKSSQVEKGPTGALAGDLNSGNEETVLQWK
;
A
#
# COMPACT_ATOMS: atom_id res chain seq x y z
N MET A 1 14.39 -15.64 1.49
CA MET A 1 15.35 -14.55 1.81
C MET A 1 15.19 -13.31 0.92
N TRP A 2 14.71 -13.42 -0.33
CA TRP A 2 14.52 -12.26 -1.21
C TRP A 2 13.53 -11.19 -0.68
N TYR A 3 12.53 -11.59 0.12
CA TYR A 3 11.56 -10.67 0.70
C TYR A 3 12.21 -9.64 1.65
N TRP A 4 13.33 -9.98 2.31
CA TRP A 4 14.06 -9.02 3.14
C TRP A 4 14.66 -7.88 2.32
N ILE A 5 15.11 -8.16 1.10
CA ILE A 5 15.63 -7.13 0.18
C ILE A 5 14.51 -6.14 -0.16
N LEU A 6 13.31 -6.65 -0.48
CA LEU A 6 12.14 -5.82 -0.74
C LEU A 6 11.74 -5.00 0.50
N ASN A 7 11.68 -5.62 1.68
CA ASN A 7 11.35 -4.95 2.94
C ASN A 7 12.32 -3.81 3.23
N ILE A 8 13.62 -4.03 3.05
CA ILE A 8 14.66 -3.01 3.25
C ILE A 8 14.52 -1.89 2.23
N ALA A 9 14.32 -2.21 0.95
CA ALA A 9 14.13 -1.20 -0.10
C ALA A 9 12.92 -0.29 0.19
N ILE A 10 11.79 -0.89 0.58
CA ILE A 10 10.59 -0.14 0.97
C ILE A 10 10.82 0.65 2.27
N GLY A 11 11.52 0.07 3.25
CA GLY A 11 11.86 0.76 4.50
C GLY A 11 12.74 1.99 4.27
N LEU A 12 13.72 1.91 3.36
CA LEU A 12 14.54 3.05 2.95
C LEU A 12 13.71 4.12 2.24
N TRP A 13 12.76 3.71 1.39
CA TRP A 13 11.81 4.63 0.78
C TRP A 13 10.92 5.32 1.83
N VAL A 14 10.39 4.59 2.82
CA VAL A 14 9.61 5.15 3.93
C VAL A 14 10.46 6.11 4.76
N LEU A 15 11.74 5.78 5.02
CA LEU A 15 12.65 6.66 5.74
C LEU A 15 12.81 8.01 5.01
N ASN A 16 13.04 7.96 3.70
CA ASN A 16 13.15 9.14 2.88
C ASN A 16 11.83 9.93 2.85
N ASP A 17 10.69 9.29 2.58
CA ASP A 17 9.39 9.95 2.54
C ASP A 17 9.06 10.60 3.90
N ALA A 18 9.27 9.88 5.01
CA ALA A 18 9.01 10.38 6.37
C ALA A 18 9.88 11.59 6.73
N ARG A 19 11.16 11.58 6.32
CA ARG A 19 12.06 12.74 6.48
C ARG A 19 11.58 13.93 5.66
N THR A 20 11.25 13.75 4.38
CA THR A 20 10.76 14.85 3.53
C THR A 20 9.41 15.40 4.00
N ARG A 21 8.63 14.59 4.72
CA ARG A 21 7.33 14.98 5.28
C ARG A 21 7.41 15.45 6.73
N LYS A 22 8.61 15.52 7.32
CA LYS A 22 8.84 15.87 8.73
C LYS A 22 7.93 15.10 9.69
N VAL A 23 7.77 13.80 9.46
CA VAL A 23 7.00 12.90 10.34
C VAL A 23 7.87 12.56 11.55
N GLU A 24 7.27 12.64 12.75
CA GLU A 24 7.95 12.24 13.98
C GLU A 24 8.41 10.77 13.92
N ASN A 25 9.58 10.50 14.48
CA ASN A 25 10.17 9.16 14.53
C ASN A 25 10.27 8.46 13.16
N ALA A 26 10.79 9.15 12.14
CA ALA A 26 10.99 8.60 10.79
C ALA A 26 11.76 7.27 10.77
N ILE A 27 12.74 7.08 11.68
CA ILE A 27 13.51 5.84 11.79
C ILE A 27 12.62 4.69 12.30
N GLY A 28 11.78 4.93 13.31
CA GLY A 28 10.83 3.94 13.81
C GLY A 28 9.85 3.46 12.72
N TRP A 29 9.37 4.38 11.87
CA TRP A 29 8.52 4.03 10.73
C TRP A 29 9.25 3.13 9.72
N ALA A 30 10.49 3.45 9.40
CA ALA A 30 11.31 2.66 8.48
C ALA A 30 11.60 1.27 9.05
N LEU A 31 12.03 1.17 10.30
CA LEU A 31 12.32 -0.11 10.97
C LEU A 31 11.06 -0.97 11.11
N GLY A 32 9.94 -0.38 11.53
CA GLY A 32 8.67 -1.08 11.60
C GLY A 32 8.23 -1.60 10.22
N THR A 33 8.48 -0.84 9.16
CA THR A 33 8.24 -1.30 7.77
C THR A 33 9.20 -2.42 7.36
N CYS A 34 10.48 -2.38 7.73
CA CYS A 34 11.40 -3.49 7.44
C CYS A 34 10.96 -4.81 8.11
N LEU A 35 10.45 -4.72 9.35
CA LEU A 35 10.08 -5.89 10.16
C LEU A 35 8.69 -6.42 9.85
N LEU A 36 7.70 -5.53 9.69
CA LEU A 36 6.27 -5.87 9.59
C LEU A 36 5.62 -5.38 8.29
N MET A 37 6.45 -4.94 7.32
CA MET A 37 6.13 -4.45 5.96
C MET A 37 4.71 -3.95 5.78
N ILE A 38 3.80 -4.84 5.40
CA ILE A 38 2.44 -4.49 5.01
C ILE A 38 1.74 -3.73 6.14
N ILE A 39 1.79 -4.20 7.38
CA ILE A 39 1.00 -3.59 8.46
C ILE A 39 1.49 -2.16 8.74
N PHE A 40 2.80 -1.98 8.89
CA PHE A 40 3.39 -0.68 9.20
C PHE A 40 3.30 0.30 8.04
N LEU A 41 3.53 -0.17 6.81
CA LEU A 41 3.46 0.66 5.61
C LEU A 41 2.04 1.19 5.38
N LEU A 42 1.03 0.34 5.51
CA LEU A 42 -0.37 0.74 5.35
C LEU A 42 -0.75 1.82 6.37
N TYR A 43 -0.33 1.63 7.62
CA TYR A 43 -0.59 2.58 8.68
C TYR A 43 0.18 3.89 8.50
N TYR A 44 1.44 3.83 8.06
CA TYR A 44 2.25 4.98 7.71
C TYR A 44 1.57 5.84 6.63
N LEU A 45 1.12 5.23 5.53
CA LEU A 45 0.44 5.95 4.44
C LEU A 45 -0.86 6.62 4.91
N ALA A 46 -1.57 5.98 5.84
CA ALA A 46 -2.79 6.53 6.42
C ALA A 46 -2.55 7.75 7.32
N LYS A 47 -1.36 7.88 7.93
CA LYS A 47 -1.06 8.90 8.95
C LYS A 47 0.00 9.95 8.58
N ARG A 48 0.81 9.73 7.55
CA ARG A 48 1.91 10.65 7.20
C ARG A 48 1.43 12.08 7.00
N ASN A 49 2.28 13.08 7.24
CA ASN A 49 1.94 14.47 6.95
C ASN A 49 1.70 14.67 5.45
N LEU A 50 0.78 15.57 5.12
CA LEU A 50 0.47 15.95 3.74
C LEU A 50 1.39 17.08 3.30
N LYS A 51 1.84 17.03 2.05
CA LYS A 51 2.55 18.12 1.37
C LYS A 51 1.53 19.12 0.82
N ALA A 52 1.98 20.32 0.46
CA ALA A 52 1.11 21.33 -0.16
C ALA A 52 0.41 20.77 -1.42
N GLY A 53 -0.89 20.99 -1.54
CA GLY A 53 -1.71 20.48 -2.65
C GLY A 53 -2.22 19.04 -2.50
N GLU A 54 -1.74 18.28 -1.51
CA GLU A 54 -2.29 16.95 -1.22
C GLU A 54 -3.57 17.05 -0.37
N ILE A 55 -4.50 16.12 -0.60
CA ILE A 55 -5.77 16.04 0.13
C ILE A 55 -5.94 14.61 0.67
N ARG A 56 -6.34 14.49 1.93
CA ARG A 56 -6.75 13.23 2.55
C ARG A 56 -8.15 13.34 3.08
N GLU A 57 -8.98 12.37 2.71
CA GLU A 57 -10.39 12.34 3.09
C GLU A 57 -10.73 11.05 3.84
N GLY A 58 -11.80 11.07 4.63
CA GLY A 58 -12.45 9.90 5.19
C GLY A 58 -11.84 9.35 6.49
N GLY A 59 -10.85 10.03 7.05
CA GLY A 59 -10.18 9.65 8.30
C GLY A 59 -9.23 8.46 8.18
N THR A 60 -8.54 8.12 9.27
CA THR A 60 -7.45 7.12 9.29
C THR A 60 -7.90 5.73 8.85
N ALA A 61 -9.04 5.24 9.37
CA ALA A 61 -9.51 3.88 9.08
C ALA A 61 -9.80 3.69 7.58
N TRP A 62 -10.46 4.66 6.95
CA TRP A 62 -10.70 4.64 5.50
C TRP A 62 -9.41 4.68 4.69
N ASN A 63 -8.43 5.51 5.09
CA ASN A 63 -7.15 5.58 4.39
C ASN A 63 -6.31 4.31 4.56
N LEU A 64 -6.40 3.64 5.72
CA LEU A 64 -5.78 2.34 5.94
C LEU A 64 -6.39 1.28 5.00
N ILE A 65 -7.72 1.24 4.89
CA ILE A 65 -8.45 0.31 4.03
C ILE A 65 -8.19 0.57 2.55
N LYS A 66 -8.19 1.84 2.10
CA LYS A 66 -7.82 2.20 0.72
C LYS A 66 -6.41 1.72 0.39
N SER A 67 -5.47 1.95 1.30
CA SER A 67 -4.09 1.49 1.12
C SER A 67 -4.05 -0.04 1.05
N PHE A 68 -4.75 -0.73 1.97
CA PHE A 68 -4.85 -2.19 1.97
C PHE A 68 -5.38 -2.71 0.63
N ALA A 69 -6.46 -2.12 0.12
CA ALA A 69 -7.08 -2.51 -1.15
C ALA A 69 -6.09 -2.44 -2.34
N VAL A 70 -5.26 -1.39 -2.38
CA VAL A 70 -4.20 -1.24 -3.40
C VAL A 70 -3.13 -2.32 -3.24
N PHE A 71 -2.60 -2.51 -2.03
CA PHE A 71 -1.56 -3.51 -1.78
C PHE A 71 -2.05 -4.95 -1.99
N TRP A 72 -3.28 -5.25 -1.56
CA TRP A 72 -3.94 -6.53 -1.80
C TRP A 72 -4.08 -6.82 -3.29
N THR A 73 -4.51 -5.83 -4.07
CA THR A 73 -4.63 -5.97 -5.53
C THR A 73 -3.27 -6.23 -6.18
N LEU A 74 -2.22 -5.50 -5.76
CA LEU A 74 -0.86 -5.72 -6.27
C LEU A 74 -0.32 -7.11 -5.90
N LEU A 75 -0.55 -7.56 -4.66
CA LEU A 75 -0.16 -8.88 -4.18
C LEU A 75 -0.85 -9.97 -5.00
N MET A 76 -2.18 -9.91 -5.14
CA MET A 76 -2.95 -10.91 -5.86
C MET A 76 -2.62 -10.93 -7.36
N THR A 77 -2.35 -9.78 -7.96
CA THR A 77 -1.86 -9.70 -9.34
C THR A 77 -0.51 -10.40 -9.49
N THR A 78 0.43 -10.13 -8.59
CA THR A 78 1.75 -10.77 -8.60
C THR A 78 1.65 -12.28 -8.38
N ALA A 79 0.81 -12.71 -7.44
CA ALA A 79 0.55 -14.12 -7.16
C ALA A 79 -0.12 -14.82 -8.36
N GLY A 80 -1.07 -14.15 -9.02
CA GLY A 80 -1.70 -14.65 -10.24
C GLY A 80 -0.70 -14.85 -11.37
N ILE A 81 0.16 -13.86 -11.64
CA ILE A 81 1.21 -13.96 -12.67
C ILE A 81 2.22 -15.07 -12.33
N ALA A 82 2.71 -15.11 -11.09
CA ALA A 82 3.63 -16.15 -10.65
C ALA A 82 3.00 -17.55 -10.74
N GLY A 83 1.71 -17.66 -10.38
CA GLY A 83 0.92 -18.87 -10.52
C GLY A 83 0.80 -19.32 -11.97
N MET A 84 0.48 -18.41 -12.91
CA MET A 84 0.42 -18.70 -14.34
C MET A 84 1.77 -19.18 -14.89
N VAL A 85 2.87 -18.52 -14.54
CA VAL A 85 4.22 -18.91 -14.99
C VAL A 85 4.60 -20.29 -14.46
N SER A 86 4.27 -20.59 -13.20
CA SER A 86 4.53 -21.90 -12.59
C SER A 86 3.68 -22.99 -13.22
N ALA A 87 2.38 -22.73 -13.41
CA ALA A 87 1.43 -23.65 -14.01
C ALA A 87 1.78 -23.99 -15.47
N GLY A 88 2.22 -22.99 -16.25
CA GLY A 88 2.64 -23.18 -17.63
C GLY A 88 3.74 -24.24 -17.78
N LYS A 89 4.72 -24.24 -16.87
CA LYS A 89 5.80 -25.26 -16.84
C LYS A 89 5.26 -26.67 -16.59
N VAL A 90 4.34 -26.80 -15.64
CA VAL A 90 3.73 -28.11 -15.32
C VAL A 90 2.96 -28.67 -16.53
N VAL A 91 2.25 -27.80 -17.27
CA VAL A 91 1.52 -28.20 -18.47
C VAL A 91 2.48 -28.62 -19.58
N THR A 92 3.58 -27.89 -19.79
CA THR A 92 4.56 -28.21 -20.86
C THR A 92 5.40 -29.44 -20.56
N ASP A 93 5.68 -29.71 -19.29
CA ASP A 93 6.55 -30.81 -18.87
C ASP A 93 5.78 -32.13 -18.65
N ALA A 94 4.46 -32.11 -18.85
CA ALA A 94 3.60 -33.27 -18.69
C ALA A 94 3.91 -34.35 -19.76
N GLY A 95 4.25 -35.56 -19.31
CA GLY A 95 4.62 -36.68 -20.20
C GLY A 95 3.45 -37.38 -20.90
N SER A 96 2.21 -36.93 -20.74
CA SER A 96 1.04 -37.47 -21.43
C SER A 96 -0.05 -36.44 -21.63
N GLU A 97 -0.89 -36.62 -22.65
CA GLU A 97 -2.02 -35.75 -22.96
C GLU A 97 -3.02 -35.66 -21.79
N ALA A 98 -3.28 -36.79 -21.13
CA ALA A 98 -4.16 -36.83 -19.95
C ALA A 98 -3.59 -36.00 -18.79
N ALA A 99 -2.28 -36.07 -18.55
CA ALA A 99 -1.61 -35.26 -17.53
C ALA A 99 -1.63 -33.76 -17.91
N GLN A 100 -1.42 -33.44 -19.18
CA GLN A 100 -1.48 -32.07 -19.69
C GLN A 100 -2.89 -31.47 -19.54
N ALA A 101 -3.93 -32.22 -19.92
CA ALA A 101 -5.32 -31.80 -19.77
C ALA A 101 -5.69 -31.59 -18.29
N GLY A 102 -5.27 -32.51 -17.42
CA GLY A 102 -5.45 -32.38 -15.96
C GLY A 102 -4.76 -31.14 -15.40
N ALA A 103 -3.52 -30.88 -15.80
CA ALA A 103 -2.76 -29.70 -15.39
C ALA A 103 -3.42 -28.39 -15.87
N ALA A 104 -3.94 -28.36 -17.10
CA ALA A 104 -4.64 -27.20 -17.65
C ALA A 104 -5.94 -26.90 -16.88
N ILE A 105 -6.75 -27.94 -16.60
CA ILE A 105 -7.97 -27.81 -15.80
C ILE A 105 -7.63 -27.34 -14.37
N GLY A 106 -6.64 -27.97 -13.74
CA GLY A 106 -6.19 -27.60 -12.39
C GLY A 106 -5.70 -26.14 -12.33
N THR A 107 -5.01 -25.68 -13.38
CA THR A 107 -4.58 -24.28 -13.51
C THR A 107 -5.76 -23.33 -13.61
N ALA A 108 -6.74 -23.63 -14.47
CA ALA A 108 -7.94 -22.81 -14.63
C ALA A 108 -8.71 -22.68 -13.31
N LEU A 109 -8.89 -23.80 -12.60
CA LEU A 109 -9.52 -23.81 -11.27
C LEU A 109 -8.72 -22.99 -10.25
N GLY A 110 -7.40 -23.20 -10.18
CA GLY A 110 -6.52 -22.47 -9.27
C GLY A 110 -6.54 -20.96 -9.51
N LEU A 111 -6.44 -20.52 -10.76
CA LEU A 111 -6.54 -19.11 -11.12
C LEU A 111 -7.94 -18.54 -10.83
N GLY A 112 -9.00 -19.33 -11.06
CA GLY A 112 -10.36 -18.97 -10.68
C GLY A 112 -10.50 -18.74 -9.18
N MET A 113 -9.90 -19.61 -8.35
CA MET A 113 -9.89 -19.45 -6.88
C MET A 113 -9.09 -18.22 -6.44
N ILE A 114 -7.92 -17.96 -7.04
CA ILE A 114 -7.13 -16.75 -6.76
C ILE A 114 -7.94 -15.49 -7.13
N GLY A 115 -8.59 -15.48 -8.29
CA GLY A 115 -9.44 -14.38 -8.72
C GLY A 115 -10.65 -14.17 -7.80
N GLY A 116 -11.33 -15.25 -7.40
CA GLY A 116 -12.42 -15.20 -6.44
C GLY A 116 -11.99 -14.66 -5.08
N LEU A 117 -10.87 -15.15 -4.54
CA LEU A 117 -10.30 -14.68 -3.28
C LEU A 117 -9.93 -13.19 -3.36
N TRP A 118 -9.29 -12.77 -4.45
CA TRP A 118 -8.94 -11.36 -4.68
C TRP A 118 -10.19 -10.48 -4.61
N PHE A 119 -11.22 -10.84 -5.38
CA PHE A 119 -12.45 -10.06 -5.50
C PHE A 119 -13.22 -9.99 -4.19
N VAL A 120 -13.46 -11.11 -3.52
CA VAL A 120 -14.25 -11.17 -2.28
C VAL A 120 -13.58 -10.36 -1.17
N VAL A 121 -12.27 -10.52 -0.97
CA VAL A 121 -11.53 -9.78 0.06
C VAL A 121 -11.49 -8.28 -0.27
N LEU A 122 -11.27 -7.92 -1.54
CA LEU A 122 -11.23 -6.52 -1.97
C LEU A 122 -12.58 -5.83 -1.75
N VAL A 123 -13.66 -6.44 -2.25
CA VAL A 123 -15.02 -5.90 -2.11
C VAL A 123 -15.42 -5.82 -0.64
N GLY A 124 -15.20 -6.87 0.14
CA GLY A 124 -15.50 -6.88 1.58
C GLY A 124 -14.76 -5.77 2.33
N ALA A 125 -13.46 -5.59 2.06
CA ALA A 125 -12.68 -4.52 2.65
C ALA A 125 -13.18 -3.13 2.26
N LEU A 126 -13.49 -2.89 0.97
CA LEU A 126 -13.99 -1.60 0.52
C LEU A 126 -15.39 -1.28 1.06
N VAL A 127 -16.30 -2.26 1.09
CA VAL A 127 -17.63 -2.11 1.71
C VAL A 127 -17.48 -1.74 3.18
N LEU A 128 -16.66 -2.47 3.94
CA LEU A 128 -16.35 -2.13 5.33
C LEU A 128 -15.74 -0.72 5.44
N GLY A 129 -14.83 -0.37 4.52
CA GLY A 129 -14.22 0.94 4.46
C GLY A 129 -15.23 2.06 4.26
N LEU A 130 -16.23 1.87 3.40
CA LEU A 130 -17.28 2.85 3.16
C LEU A 130 -18.11 3.10 4.42
N PHE A 131 -18.42 2.06 5.20
CA PHE A 131 -19.07 2.22 6.51
C PHE A 131 -18.22 2.97 7.53
N LEU A 132 -16.90 2.83 7.46
CA LEU A 132 -15.95 3.51 8.35
C LEU A 132 -15.55 4.91 7.86
N LYS A 133 -15.95 5.30 6.65
CA LYS A 133 -15.55 6.57 6.02
C LYS A 133 -16.20 7.73 6.77
N LYS A 134 -15.36 8.60 7.34
CA LYS A 134 -15.80 9.86 7.96
C LYS A 134 -15.85 10.98 6.92
N SER A 135 -17.01 11.15 6.26
CA SER A 135 -17.18 12.13 5.17
C SER A 135 -16.93 13.59 5.57
N SER A 136 -17.03 13.94 6.86
CA SER A 136 -16.73 15.28 7.37
C SER A 136 -15.23 15.56 7.54
N GLN A 137 -14.36 14.54 7.50
CA GLN A 137 -12.92 14.70 7.68
C GLN A 137 -12.23 14.85 6.33
N VAL A 138 -11.85 16.09 6.03
CA VAL A 138 -11.03 16.45 4.86
C VAL A 138 -9.82 17.24 5.36
N GLU A 139 -8.65 16.63 5.29
CA GLU A 139 -7.37 17.24 5.58
C GLU A 139 -6.77 17.76 4.28
N LYS A 140 -6.40 19.04 4.24
CA LYS A 140 -5.68 19.66 3.13
C LYS A 140 -4.26 19.96 3.57
N GLY A 141 -3.29 19.59 2.76
CA GLY A 141 -1.88 19.85 3.03
C GLY A 141 -1.49 21.31 2.79
N PRO A 142 -0.40 21.78 3.42
CA PRO A 142 0.48 21.01 4.30
C PRO A 142 -0.11 20.74 5.69
N THR A 143 0.27 19.62 6.32
CA THR A 143 -0.16 19.27 7.69
C THR A 143 1.02 18.96 8.62
N GLY A 144 0.77 18.98 9.93
CA GLY A 144 1.78 18.68 10.95
C GLY A 144 2.94 19.70 10.93
N ALA A 145 4.16 19.23 11.11
CA ALA A 145 5.36 20.08 11.13
C ALA A 145 5.55 20.90 9.84
N LEU A 146 5.09 20.40 8.69
CA LEU A 146 5.17 21.13 7.42
C LEU A 146 4.28 22.39 7.39
N ALA A 147 3.17 22.39 8.12
CA ALA A 147 2.32 23.58 8.24
C ALA A 147 3.01 24.66 9.10
N GLY A 148 3.77 24.25 10.12
CA GLY A 148 4.54 25.14 10.97
C GLY A 148 5.59 25.93 10.18
N ASP A 149 6.38 25.26 9.34
CA ASP A 149 7.43 25.93 8.54
C ASP A 149 6.87 26.98 7.58
N LEU A 150 5.70 26.70 7.00
CA LEU A 150 5.07 27.58 6.03
C LEU A 150 4.55 28.85 6.71
N ASN A 151 4.03 28.71 7.94
CA ASN A 151 3.61 29.85 8.74
C ASN A 151 4.79 30.69 9.23
N SER A 152 5.89 30.07 9.69
CA SER A 152 7.08 30.81 10.14
C SER A 152 7.76 31.59 9.01
N GLY A 153 7.85 31.01 7.81
CA GLY A 153 8.41 31.72 6.64
C GLY A 153 7.55 32.92 6.22
N ASN A 154 6.23 32.83 6.37
CA ASN A 154 5.33 33.96 6.11
C ASN A 154 5.49 35.08 7.15
N GLU A 155 5.74 34.76 8.42
CA GLU A 155 5.98 35.77 9.45
C GLU A 155 7.32 36.51 9.25
N GLU A 156 8.40 35.80 8.90
CA GLU A 156 9.70 36.41 8.60
C GLU A 156 9.63 37.35 7.39
N THR A 157 8.91 36.95 6.33
CA THR A 157 8.73 37.82 5.17
C THR A 157 7.94 39.07 5.52
N VAL A 158 6.86 38.98 6.30
CA VAL A 158 6.07 40.16 6.73
C VAL A 158 6.89 41.12 7.59
N LEU A 159 7.83 40.63 8.40
CA LEU A 159 8.70 41.46 9.23
C LEU A 159 9.79 42.19 8.43
N GLN A 160 10.23 41.68 7.29
CA GLN A 160 11.21 42.36 6.44
C GLN A 160 10.65 43.56 5.66
N TRP A 161 9.32 43.68 5.56
CA TRP A 161 8.64 44.78 4.86
C TRP A 161 8.05 45.84 5.82
N LYS A 162 8.38 45.77 7.11
CA LYS A 162 8.03 46.77 8.14
C LYS A 162 9.27 47.53 8.59
#